data_AF-A0A842P753-F1
#
_entry.id   AF-A0A842P753-F1
#
_cell.length_a   1.000
_cell.length_b   1.000
_cell.length_c   1.000
_cell.angle_alpha   90.00
_cell.angle_beta   90.00
_cell.angle_gamma   90.00
#
_symmetry.space_group_name_H-M   'P 1'
#
loop_
_entity.id
_entity.type
_entity.pdbx_description
1 polymer ?
#
loop_
_entity_poly.entity_id
_entity_poly.type
_entity_poly.pdbx_seq_one_letter_code
_entity_poly.pdbx_strand_id
1 'polypeptide(L)'
;MKDNVGTFSSPAIVCHGGAGHSAKDQPGVDAAVEAGWGILQSGGTALDAALASVVIMEDDPALNAGTGGRIRSDGSLQLDAAVMTLITAAFFGSKSIAPAGSSCV
;
A
#
# COMPACT_ATOMS: atom_id res chain seq x y z
N MET A 1 15.79 23.95 32.04
CA MET A 1 15.32 24.46 30.74
C MET A 1 15.02 23.25 29.89
N LYS A 2 13.75 23.07 29.49
CA LYS A 2 13.28 21.89 28.75
C LYS A 2 13.83 21.95 27.32
N ASP A 3 14.61 20.93 27.00
CA ASP A 3 14.81 20.28 25.71
C ASP A 3 13.72 20.62 24.68
N ASN A 4 14.03 21.62 23.84
CA ASN A 4 13.32 21.95 22.61
C ASN A 4 13.79 20.99 21.49
N VAL A 5 13.37 19.72 21.53
CA VAL A 5 13.44 18.86 20.35
C VAL A 5 12.12 19.01 19.59
N GLY A 6 12.05 20.09 18.80
CA GLY A 6 10.96 20.29 17.85
C GLY A 6 11.15 19.40 16.62
N THR A 7 10.16 18.54 16.33
CA THR A 7 9.70 18.15 14.99
C THR A 7 8.54 17.14 15.14
N PHE A 8 7.35 17.60 15.52
CA PHE A 8 6.13 16.84 15.21
C PHE A 8 5.61 17.38 13.89
N SER A 9 6.07 16.83 12.76
CA SER A 9 5.37 17.09 11.50
C SER A 9 4.01 16.40 11.58
N SER A 10 2.93 17.11 11.24
CA SER A 10 1.63 16.47 11.04
C SER A 10 1.80 15.27 10.11
N PRO A 11 1.23 14.10 10.43
CA PRO A 11 1.33 12.93 9.57
C PRO A 11 0.66 13.23 8.21
N ALA A 12 1.12 12.54 7.17
CA ALA A 12 0.55 12.61 5.83
C ALA A 12 0.48 11.20 5.25
N ILE A 13 -0.50 10.96 4.39
CA ILE A 13 -0.68 9.72 3.65
C ILE A 13 -1.08 10.04 2.21
N VAL A 14 -0.58 9.23 1.28
CA VAL A 14 -0.87 9.34 -0.16
C VAL A 14 -1.05 7.93 -0.71
N CYS A 15 -2.09 7.73 -1.52
CA CYS A 15 -2.32 6.51 -2.29
C CYS A 15 -2.42 6.84 -3.78
N HIS A 16 -2.14 5.88 -4.66
CA HIS A 16 -2.34 6.03 -6.12
C HIS A 16 -2.91 4.75 -6.73
N GLY A 17 -3.90 4.86 -7.62
CA GLY A 17 -4.48 3.70 -8.30
C GLY A 17 -3.71 3.20 -9.53
N GLY A 18 -2.55 3.80 -9.83
CA GLY A 18 -1.74 3.48 -11.01
C GLY A 18 -2.08 4.36 -12.22
N ALA A 19 -1.58 3.99 -13.40
CA ALA A 19 -1.76 4.77 -14.63
C ALA A 19 -3.04 4.39 -15.40
N GLY A 20 -3.45 5.26 -16.34
CA GLY A 20 -4.50 4.98 -17.32
C GLY A 20 -5.93 5.26 -16.87
N HIS A 21 -6.13 5.79 -15.66
CA HIS A 21 -7.43 6.15 -15.10
C HIS A 21 -7.34 7.52 -14.41
N SER A 22 -8.46 8.21 -14.29
CA SER A 22 -8.55 9.43 -13.49
C SER A 22 -9.11 9.12 -12.11
N ALA A 23 -8.96 10.04 -11.15
CA ALA A 23 -9.40 9.83 -9.76
C ALA A 23 -10.89 9.42 -9.65
N LYS A 24 -11.75 9.97 -10.53
CA LYS A 24 -13.19 9.64 -10.58
C LYS A 24 -13.47 8.17 -10.93
N ASP A 25 -12.52 7.51 -11.59
CA ASP A 25 -12.65 6.12 -12.05
C ASP A 25 -12.11 5.13 -11.01
N GLN A 26 -11.55 5.63 -9.89
CA GLN A 26 -10.84 4.83 -8.88
C GLN A 26 -11.29 5.18 -7.45
N PRO A 27 -12.59 5.10 -7.12
CA PRO A 27 -13.10 5.47 -5.79
C PRO A 27 -12.49 4.64 -4.65
N GLY A 28 -11.97 3.44 -4.92
CA GLY A 28 -11.23 2.65 -3.94
C GLY A 28 -9.96 3.33 -3.43
N VAL A 29 -9.36 4.25 -4.20
CA VAL A 29 -8.19 5.02 -3.76
C VAL A 29 -8.57 6.00 -2.65
N ASP A 30 -9.73 6.66 -2.77
CA ASP A 30 -10.24 7.55 -1.72
C ASP A 30 -10.57 6.76 -0.44
N ALA A 31 -11.22 5.61 -0.58
CA ALA A 31 -11.52 4.72 0.54
C ALA A 31 -10.24 4.24 1.26
N ALA A 32 -9.19 3.93 0.50
CA ALA A 32 -7.90 3.53 1.04
C ALA A 32 -7.23 4.66 1.83
N VAL A 33 -7.21 5.88 1.29
CA VAL A 33 -6.66 7.06 1.97
C VAL A 33 -7.40 7.32 3.28
N GLU A 34 -8.73 7.27 3.29
CA GLU A 34 -9.54 7.51 4.50
C GLU A 34 -9.25 6.48 5.60
N ALA A 35 -9.11 5.20 5.24
CA ALA A 35 -8.80 4.16 6.21
C ALA A 35 -7.40 4.33 6.82
N GLY A 36 -6.38 4.58 6.00
CA GLY A 36 -5.03 4.83 6.50
C GLY A 36 -4.93 6.13 7.29
N TRP A 37 -5.67 7.17 6.89
CA TRP A 37 -5.75 8.43 7.62
C TRP A 37 -6.35 8.25 9.02
N GLY A 38 -7.41 7.45 9.15
CA GLY A 38 -8.00 7.11 10.45
C GLY A 38 -6.99 6.49 11.42
N ILE A 39 -6.12 5.61 10.92
CA ILE A 39 -5.05 5.00 11.71
C ILE A 39 -4.02 6.05 12.16
N LEU A 40 -3.54 6.89 11.25
CA LEU A 40 -2.58 7.96 11.60
C LEU A 40 -3.17 8.96 12.61
N GLN A 41 -4.45 9.32 12.44
CA GLN A 41 -5.14 10.24 13.35
C GLN A 41 -5.29 9.65 14.77
N SER A 42 -5.42 8.33 14.87
CA SER A 42 -5.45 7.60 16.16
C SER A 42 -4.07 7.41 16.80
N GLY A 43 -2.98 7.86 16.16
CA GLY A 43 -1.61 7.66 16.63
C GLY A 43 -1.01 6.29 16.27
N GLY A 44 -1.60 5.58 15.30
CA GLY A 44 -1.05 4.35 14.75
C GLY A 44 0.24 4.57 13.95
N THR A 45 0.91 3.48 13.57
CA THR A 45 2.18 3.58 12.86
C THR A 45 1.97 3.87 11.37
N ALA A 46 2.99 4.45 10.71
CA ALA A 46 2.99 4.64 9.26
C ALA A 46 2.88 3.31 8.50
N LEU A 47 3.45 2.24 9.06
CA LEU A 47 3.35 0.89 8.49
C LEU A 47 1.91 0.38 8.53
N ASP A 48 1.23 0.48 9.67
CA ASP A 48 -0.16 0.04 9.80
C ASP A 48 -1.10 0.83 8.86
N ALA A 49 -0.89 2.13 8.77
CA ALA A 49 -1.65 2.99 7.87
C ALA A 49 -1.46 2.61 6.39
N ALA A 50 -0.21 2.36 5.98
CA ALA A 50 0.10 1.92 4.62
C ALA A 50 -0.51 0.53 4.31
N LEU A 51 -0.39 -0.43 5.23
CA LEU A 51 -0.93 -1.77 5.05
C LEU A 51 -2.46 -1.76 4.94
N ALA A 52 -3.16 -1.02 5.81
CA ALA A 52 -4.61 -0.91 5.75
C ALA A 52 -5.10 -0.28 4.44
N SER A 53 -4.39 0.74 3.94
CA SER A 53 -4.70 1.37 2.66
C SER A 53 -4.52 0.40 1.49
N VAL A 54 -3.39 -0.33 1.46
CA VAL A 54 -3.08 -1.28 0.38
C VAL A 54 -4.06 -2.44 0.35
N VAL A 55 -4.46 -2.99 1.51
CA VAL A 55 -5.46 -4.09 1.56
C VAL A 55 -6.78 -3.67 0.91
N ILE A 56 -7.28 -2.47 1.21
CA ILE A 56 -8.50 -1.96 0.57
C ILE A 56 -8.32 -1.83 -0.95
N MET A 57 -7.15 -1.39 -1.41
CA MET A 57 -6.86 -1.29 -2.83
C MET A 57 -6.72 -2.66 -3.52
N GLU A 58 -6.18 -3.66 -2.83
CA GLU A 58 -6.07 -5.04 -3.33
C GLU A 58 -7.43 -5.75 -3.40
N ASP A 59 -8.35 -5.40 -2.49
CA ASP A 59 -9.70 -5.94 -2.47
C ASP A 59 -10.62 -5.27 -3.51
N ASP A 60 -10.26 -4.09 -4.03
CA ASP A 60 -11.01 -3.41 -5.08
C ASP A 60 -10.77 -4.06 -6.47
N PRO A 61 -11.77 -4.73 -7.07
CA PRO A 61 -11.61 -5.35 -8.39
C PRO A 61 -11.39 -4.34 -9.53
N ALA A 62 -11.62 -3.04 -9.31
CA ALA A 62 -11.34 -2.00 -10.30
C ALA A 62 -9.85 -1.64 -10.39
N LEU A 63 -9.05 -2.01 -9.38
CA LEU A 63 -7.62 -1.72 -9.33
C LEU A 63 -6.80 -2.94 -9.75
N ASN A 64 -5.71 -2.70 -10.49
CA ASN A 64 -4.81 -3.76 -10.95
C ASN A 64 -3.85 -4.20 -9.82
N ALA A 65 -4.42 -4.71 -8.74
CA ALA A 65 -3.76 -5.29 -7.58
C ALA A 65 -4.71 -6.35 -6.99
N GLY A 66 -4.17 -7.32 -6.22
CA GLY A 66 -4.99 -8.31 -5.53
C GLY A 66 -6.08 -8.94 -6.41
N THR A 67 -7.34 -8.74 -5.99
CA THR A 67 -8.55 -9.24 -6.64
C THR A 67 -8.73 -8.75 -8.08
N GLY A 68 -8.34 -7.51 -8.39
CA GLY A 68 -8.43 -6.93 -9.75
C GLY A 68 -7.18 -7.14 -10.62
N GLY A 69 -6.25 -7.99 -10.17
CA GLY A 69 -5.01 -8.29 -10.87
C GLY A 69 -5.21 -8.76 -12.32
N ARG A 70 -4.41 -8.22 -13.24
CA ARG A 70 -4.48 -8.59 -14.65
C ARG A 70 -3.85 -9.95 -14.91
N ILE A 71 -4.60 -10.77 -15.63
CA ILE A 71 -4.16 -12.06 -16.12
C ILE A 71 -3.10 -11.87 -17.23
N ARG A 72 -2.07 -12.71 -17.19
CA ARG A 72 -1.02 -12.75 -18.21
C ARG A 72 -1.49 -13.37 -19.51
N SER A 73 -0.67 -13.22 -20.55
CA SER A 73 -0.94 -13.82 -21.87
C SER A 73 -1.04 -15.35 -21.85
N ASP A 74 -0.44 -16.02 -20.86
CA ASP A 74 -0.52 -17.47 -20.67
C ASP A 74 -1.73 -17.92 -19.84
N GLY A 75 -2.60 -16.99 -19.43
CA GLY A 75 -3.77 -17.27 -18.59
C GLY A 75 -3.48 -17.35 -17.09
N SER A 76 -2.22 -17.21 -16.66
CA SER A 76 -1.85 -17.19 -15.25
C SER A 76 -2.08 -15.82 -14.60
N LEU A 77 -2.30 -15.80 -13.28
CA LEU A 77 -2.31 -14.59 -12.47
C LEU A 77 -1.08 -14.59 -11.55
N GLN A 78 -0.34 -13.49 -11.52
CA GLN A 78 0.74 -13.26 -10.56
C GLN A 78 0.74 -11.81 -10.14
N LEU A 79 1.05 -11.60 -8.88
CA LEU A 79 1.03 -10.31 -8.22
C LEU A 79 2.37 -10.11 -7.51
N ASP A 80 2.79 -8.85 -7.41
CA ASP A 80 4.01 -8.46 -6.70
C ASP A 80 3.69 -7.33 -5.73
N ALA A 81 4.23 -7.42 -4.51
CA ALA A 81 4.04 -6.43 -3.46
C ALA A 81 5.32 -6.26 -2.64
N ALA A 82 5.58 -5.03 -2.20
CA ALA A 82 6.69 -4.70 -1.32
C ALA A 82 6.27 -3.59 -0.35
N VAL A 83 6.79 -3.65 0.87
CA VAL A 83 6.60 -2.63 1.89
C VAL A 83 7.94 -2.31 2.55
N MET A 84 8.17 -1.05 2.86
CA MET A 84 9.35 -0.58 3.57
C MET A 84 8.91 0.25 4.76
N THR A 85 9.46 -0.08 5.92
CA THR A 85 9.36 0.76 7.11
C THR A 85 10.76 1.17 7.53
N LEU A 86 10.89 2.38 8.06
CA LEU A 86 12.09 2.78 8.78
C LEU A 86 11.79 2.69 10.27
N ILE A 87 12.48 1.78 10.94
CA ILE A 87 12.82 1.96 12.33
C ILE A 87 14.28 2.40 12.33
N THR A 88 14.70 3.22 13.29
CA THR A 88 16.13 3.40 13.52
C THR A 88 16.72 2.00 13.81
N ALA A 89 17.38 1.41 12.79
CA ALA A 89 17.95 0.05 12.66
C ALA A 89 17.06 -1.09 12.06
N ALA A 90 17.15 -1.27 10.73
CA ALA A 90 17.09 -2.53 9.94
C ALA A 90 15.77 -3.34 9.79
N PHE A 91 15.30 -3.56 8.54
CA PHE A 91 15.36 -4.82 7.75
C PHE A 91 14.47 -4.70 6.49
N PHE A 92 14.95 -5.16 5.32
CA PHE A 92 14.19 -5.23 4.05
C PHE A 92 13.67 -6.65 3.84
N GLY A 93 12.41 -6.80 3.41
CA GLY A 93 11.87 -8.09 2.97
C GLY A 93 10.83 -7.91 1.87
N SER A 94 11.16 -8.31 0.64
CA SER A 94 10.19 -8.51 -0.45
C SER A 94 9.64 -9.93 -0.35
N LYS A 95 8.31 -10.09 -0.35
CA LYS A 95 7.68 -11.41 -0.42
C LYS A 95 6.88 -11.51 -1.72
N SER A 96 7.45 -12.16 -2.73
CA SER A 96 6.71 -12.60 -3.91
C SER A 96 5.77 -13.74 -3.50
N ILE A 97 4.46 -13.58 -3.73
CA ILE A 97 3.50 -14.68 -3.66
C ILE A 97 3.24 -15.13 -5.09
N ALA A 98 4.01 -16.12 -5.53
CA ALA A 98 3.71 -16.87 -6.75
C ALA A 98 3.00 -18.18 -6.35
N PRO A 99 1.87 -18.56 -6.99
CA PRO A 99 1.44 -19.95 -6.94
C PRO A 99 2.57 -20.84 -7.45
N ALA A 100 2.78 -21.98 -6.80
CA ALA A 100 3.94 -22.84 -7.02
C ALA A 100 4.10 -23.19 -8.52
N GLY A 101 5.17 -22.66 -9.14
CA GLY A 101 5.60 -23.02 -10.49
C GLY A 101 5.52 -21.90 -11.53
N SER A 102 6.29 -20.83 -11.36
CA SER A 102 6.89 -20.10 -12.49
C SER A 102 7.89 -19.05 -11.96
N SER A 103 8.98 -18.91 -12.69
CA SER A 103 10.16 -18.12 -12.36
C SER A 103 9.86 -16.64 -12.15
N CYS A 104 10.53 -16.08 -11.14
CA CYS A 104 10.65 -14.65 -10.88
C CYS A 104 11.21 -13.87 -12.08
N VAL A 105 10.60 -12.71 -12.34
CA VAL A 105 11.25 -11.48 -12.80
C VAL A 105 10.85 -10.37 -11.85
#